data_AF-A0A9C8L772-F1
#
_entry.id   AF-A0A9C8L772-F1
#
_cell.length_a   1.000
_cell.length_b   1.000
_cell.length_c   1.000
_cell.angle_alpha   90.00
_cell.angle_beta   90.00
_cell.angle_gamma   90.00
#
_symmetry.space_group_name_H-M   'P 1'
#
loop_
_entity.id
_entity.type
_entity.pdbx_description
1 polymer ?
#
loop_
_entity_poly.entity_id
_entity_poly.type
_entity_poly.pdbx_seq_one_letter_code
_entity_poly.pdbx_strand_id
1 'polypeptide(L)' 'MSVRGISYPGKLVRMKIGLLAELGGDDLNVEATVFIPTLPPGVAWSHPNFIGLDGFLNRVRFAVDPPDNVFYFGPV' A
#
# COMPACT_ATOMS: atom_id res chain seq x y z
N MET A 1 -9.76 4.26 11.73
CA MET A 1 -10.14 3.56 10.49
C MET A 1 -10.66 2.17 10.84
N SER A 2 -11.71 1.69 10.20
CA SER A 2 -12.15 0.29 10.37
C SER A 2 -11.38 -0.60 9.42
N VAL A 3 -10.65 -1.59 9.94
CA VAL A 3 -9.88 -2.56 9.17
C VAL A 3 -10.36 -3.96 9.58
N ARG A 4 -10.94 -4.70 8.64
CA ARG A 4 -11.54 -6.03 8.87
C ARG A 4 -12.54 -6.05 10.04
N GLY A 5 -13.36 -5.01 10.17
CA GLY A 5 -14.37 -4.88 11.21
C GLY A 5 -13.85 -4.42 12.58
N ILE A 6 -12.53 -4.23 12.73
CA ILE A 6 -11.93 -3.71 13.96
C ILE A 6 -11.63 -2.22 13.76
N SER A 7 -12.09 -1.40 14.72
CA SER A 7 -11.78 0.04 14.72
C SER A 7 -10.40 0.29 15.30
N TYR A 8 -9.50 0.84 14.49
CA TYR A 8 -8.17 1.25 14.93
C TYR A 8 -8.07 2.78 15.05
N PRO A 9 -7.60 3.33 16.19
CA PRO A 9 -7.11 4.70 16.24
C PRO A 9 -5.81 4.81 15.43
N GLY A 10 -5.45 6.02 15.02
CA GLY A 10 -4.23 6.22 14.23
C GLY A 10 -4.13 7.62 13.66
N LYS A 11 -3.19 7.79 12.73
CA LYS A 11 -2.92 9.07 12.07
C LYS A 11 -2.79 8.88 10.57
N LEU A 12 -3.18 9.92 9.82
CA LEU A 12 -2.88 10.04 8.40
C LEU A 12 -1.52 10.72 8.25
N VAL A 13 -0.64 10.11 7.48
CA VAL A 13 0.71 10.62 7.22
C VAL A 13 0.92 10.66 5.72
N ARG A 14 1.42 11.80 5.21
CA ARG A 14 1.90 11.88 3.83
C ARG A 14 3.34 11.39 3.80
N MET A 15 3.61 10.39 2.98
CA MET A 15 4.94 9.78 2.87
C MET A 15 5.20 9.19 1.49
N LYS A 16 6.48 9.01 1.20
CA LYS A 16 6.96 8.33 0.00
C LYS A 16 6.84 6.81 0.17
N ILE A 17 6.15 6.15 -0.74
CA ILE A 17 6.00 4.70 -0.81
C ILE A 17 6.79 4.18 -2.00
N GLY A 18 7.66 3.20 -1.76
CA GLY A 18 8.41 2.48 -2.78
C GLY A 18 7.69 1.20 -3.19
N LEU A 19 7.48 1.02 -4.49
CA LEU A 19 7.13 -0.26 -5.11
C LEU A 19 8.43 -0.82 -5.73
N LEU A 20 8.87 -1.96 -5.21
CA LEU A 20 10.11 -2.59 -5.64
C LEU A 20 9.85 -3.49 -6.84
N ALA A 21 10.68 -3.39 -7.88
CA ALA A 21 10.54 -4.18 -9.08
C ALA A 21 11.28 -5.52 -8.95
N GLU A 22 10.54 -6.61 -8.73
CA GLU A 22 11.12 -7.94 -8.49
C GLU A 22 11.54 -8.66 -9.79
N LEU A 23 10.97 -8.28 -10.94
CA LEU A 23 11.17 -8.94 -12.23
C LEU A 23 12.16 -8.21 -13.15
N GLY A 24 13.07 -7.40 -12.58
CA GLY A 24 14.13 -6.70 -13.32
C GLY A 24 13.72 -5.37 -13.97
N GLY A 25 12.63 -4.77 -13.52
CA GLY A 25 12.23 -3.39 -13.87
C GLY A 25 12.82 -2.34 -12.93
N ASP A 26 12.39 -1.09 -13.08
CA ASP A 26 12.77 0.01 -12.19
C ASP A 26 11.80 0.13 -11.00
N ASP A 27 12.36 0.37 -9.81
CA ASP A 27 11.56 0.71 -8.62
C ASP A 27 10.77 2.01 -8.85
N LEU A 28 9.52 2.04 -8.38
CA LEU A 28 8.67 3.22 -8.47
C LEU A 28 8.48 3.84 -7.09
N ASN A 29 8.62 5.15 -7.00
CA ASN A 29 8.35 5.90 -5.78
C ASN A 29 7.14 6.81 -5.95
N VAL A 30 6.18 6.73 -5.02
CA VAL A 30 4.91 7.46 -5.07
C VAL A 30 4.67 8.20 -3.75
N GLU A 31 4.42 9.50 -3.83
CA GLU A 31 3.95 10.27 -2.68
C GLU A 31 2.47 9.97 -2.40
N ALA A 32 2.17 9.41 -1.23
CA ALA A 32 0.82 9.00 -0.87
C ALA A 32 0.47 9.36 0.58
N THR A 33 -0.83 9.44 0.86
CA THR A 33 -1.34 9.54 2.23
C THR A 33 -1.68 8.15 2.75
N VAL A 34 -1.08 7.78 3.88
CA VAL A 34 -1.22 6.46 4.49
C VAL A 34 -1.84 6.60 5.88
N PHE A 35 -2.79 5.73 6.21
CA PHE A 35 -3.26 5.58 7.57
C PHE A 35 -2.34 4.64 8.34
N ILE A 36 -1.73 5.13 9.43
CA ILE A 36 -0.88 4.34 10.32
C ILE A 36 -1.65 4.09 11.63
N PRO A 37 -2.03 2.83 11.93
CA PRO A 37 -2.72 2.51 13.17
C PRO A 37 -1.81 2.72 14.39
N THR A 38 -2.38 3.22 15.47
CA THR A 38 -1.72 3.26 16.78
C THR A 38 -2.01 1.96 17.51
N LEU A 39 -0.98 1.17 17.74
CA LEU A 39 -1.09 -0.13 18.41
C LEU A 39 -0.73 -0.02 19.90
N PRO A 40 -1.35 -0.81 20.78
CA PRO A 40 -0.92 -0.91 22.17
C PRO A 40 0.53 -1.38 22.29
N PRO A 41 1.23 -1.04 23.39
CA PRO A 41 2.58 -1.54 23.65
C PRO A 41 2.64 -3.07 23.59
N GLY A 42 3.64 -3.61 22.89
CA GLY A 42 3.82 -5.06 22.71
C GLY A 42 2.92 -5.71 21.66
N VAL A 43 2.04 -4.95 20.99
CA VAL A 43 1.18 -5.46 19.92
C VAL A 43 1.78 -5.11 18.56
N ALA A 44 1.99 -6.13 17.73
CA ALA A 44 2.40 -5.97 16.33
C ALA A 44 1.20 -5.89 15.39
N TRP A 45 1.39 -5.28 14.22
CA TRP A 45 0.38 -5.27 13.17
C TRP A 45 0.23 -6.68 12.59
N SER A 46 -0.98 -7.25 12.65
CA SER A 46 -1.24 -8.64 12.28
C SER A 46 -1.90 -8.83 10.91
N HIS A 47 -2.16 -7.75 10.18
CA HIS A 47 -2.84 -7.78 8.88
C HIS A 47 -1.90 -7.41 7.74
N PRO A 48 -2.16 -7.85 6.51
CA PRO A 48 -1.50 -7.30 5.34
C PRO A 48 -1.77 -5.79 5.24
N ASN A 49 -0.77 -5.05 4.76
CA ASN A 49 -1.01 -3.70 4.27
C ASN A 49 -1.76 -3.79 2.94
N PHE A 50 -2.67 -2.86 2.69
CA PHE A 50 -3.45 -2.85 1.46
C PHE A 50 -3.29 -1.50 0.77
N ILE A 51 -3.22 -1.56 -0.55
CA ILE A 51 -3.18 -0.39 -1.42
C ILE A 51 -4.61 -0.15 -1.91
N GLY A 52 -5.10 1.09 -1.72
CA GLY A 52 -6.42 1.47 -2.21
C GLY A 52 -6.43 1.57 -3.74
N LEU A 53 -7.45 0.95 -4.36
CA LEU A 53 -7.75 1.16 -5.77
C LEU A 53 -8.02 2.64 -6.04
N ASP A 54 -8.94 3.21 -5.27
CA ASP A 54 -9.09 4.66 -5.21
C ASP A 54 -8.01 5.27 -4.29
N GLY A 55 -7.43 6.39 -4.72
CA GLY A 55 -6.37 7.07 -4.00
C GLY A 55 -4.96 6.68 -4.48
N PHE A 56 -4.42 5.55 -4.02
CA PHE A 56 -3.02 5.21 -4.33
C PHE A 56 -2.84 4.76 -5.78
N LEU A 57 -3.62 3.77 -6.23
CA LEU A 57 -3.48 3.25 -7.59
C LEU A 57 -3.88 4.25 -8.68
N ASN A 58 -4.66 5.29 -8.36
CA ASN A 58 -4.90 6.43 -9.27
C ASN A 58 -3.63 7.20 -9.64
N ARG A 59 -2.52 7.01 -8.92
CA ARG A 59 -1.24 7.71 -9.12
C ARG A 59 -0.17 6.83 -9.79
N VAL A 60 -0.56 5.67 -10.31
CA VAL A 60 0.33 4.67 -10.89
C VAL A 60 -0.38 4.03 -12.09
N ARG A 61 0.31 3.80 -13.20
CA ARG A 61 -0.21 2.90 -14.24
C ARG A 61 0.03 1.48 -13.78
N PHE A 62 -0.99 0.63 -13.76
CA PHE A 62 -0.84 -0.75 -13.29
C PHE A 62 -1.61 -1.75 -14.15
N ALA A 63 -1.16 -3.00 -14.11
CA ALA A 63 -1.86 -4.14 -14.65
C ALA A 63 -1.69 -5.34 -13.70
N VAL A 64 -2.65 -6.26 -13.73
CA VAL A 64 -2.61 -7.50 -12.94
C VAL A 64 -2.66 -8.69 -13.88
N ASP A 65 -1.82 -9.68 -13.63
CA ASP A 65 -1.83 -10.99 -14.28
C ASP A 65 -2.15 -12.06 -13.23
N PRO A 66 -3.43 -12.46 -13.09
CA PRO A 66 -3.84 -13.42 -12.07
C PRO A 66 -3.24 -14.83 -12.23
N PRO A 67 -3.12 -15.41 -13.45
CA PRO A 67 -2.45 -16.68 -13.67
C PRO A 67 -1.05 -16.79 -13.04
N ASP A 68 -0.23 -15.76 -13.23
CA ASP A 68 1.15 -15.73 -12.75
C ASP A 68 1.31 -14.98 -11.41
N ASN A 69 0.19 -14.46 -10.87
CA ASN A 69 0.15 -13.64 -9.66
C ASN A 69 1.12 -12.44 -9.72
N VAL A 70 1.20 -11.78 -10.89
CA VAL A 70 2.09 -10.64 -11.15
C VAL A 70 1.32 -9.33 -11.11
N PHE A 71 1.92 -8.33 -10.44
CA PHE A 71 1.44 -6.94 -10.44
C PHE A 71 2.45 -6.07 -11.18
N TYR A 72 2.08 -5.60 -12.37
CA TYR A 72 2.85 -4.66 -13.16
C TYR A 72 2.52 -3.24 -12.74
N PHE A 73 3.53 -2.36 -12.68
CA PHE A 73 3.36 -0.96 -12.34
C PHE A 73 4.33 -0.06 -13.12
N GLY A 74 3.98 1.22 -13.24
CA GLY A 74 4.80 2.24 -13.86
C GLY A 74 4.31 3.66 -13.56
N PRO A 75 5.12 4.69 -13.85
CA PRO A 75 4.74 6.08 -13.63
C PRO A 75 3.55 6.49 -14.50
N VAL A 76 2.82 7.53 -14.06
CA VAL A 76 1.71 8.16 -14.81
C VAL A 76 2.21 8.85 -16.07
#